data_AF-A0A564FXL0-F1
#
_entry.id   AF-A0A564FXL0-F1
#
_cell.length_a   1.000
_cell.length_b   1.000
_cell.length_c   1.000
_cell.angle_alpha   90.00
_cell.angle_beta   90.00
_cell.angle_gamma   90.00
#
_symmetry.space_group_name_H-M   'P 1'
#
loop_
_entity.id
_entity.type
_entity.pdbx_description
1 polymer ?
#
loop_
_entity_poly.entity_id
_entity_poly.type
_entity_poly.pdbx_seq_one_letter_code
_entity_poly.pdbx_strand_id
1 'polypeptide(L)' 'MVPLPRLVLAALAALGLAACSNAPAAPGPELSPPPPRVDAKTQLEYGAPPPRGPRY' A
#
# COMPACT_ATOMS: atom_id res chain seq x y z
N MET A 1 -14.49 -30.53 -30.91
CA MET A 1 -15.49 -29.64 -30.27
C MET A 1 -15.18 -29.60 -28.78
N VAL A 2 -14.80 -28.44 -28.24
CA VAL A 2 -14.56 -28.31 -26.80
C VAL A 2 -15.92 -28.30 -26.10
N PRO A 3 -16.17 -29.19 -25.12
CA PRO A 3 -17.46 -29.21 -24.46
C PRO A 3 -17.65 -27.91 -23.65
N LEU A 4 -18.81 -27.28 -23.83
CA LEU A 4 -19.28 -26.10 -23.08
C LEU A 4 -18.89 -26.07 -21.59
N PRO A 5 -19.04 -27.16 -20.81
CA PRO A 5 -18.62 -27.14 -19.40
C PRO A 5 -17.12 -26.87 -19.20
N ARG A 6 -16.25 -27.34 -20.10
CA ARG A 6 -14.81 -27.06 -20.02
C ARG A 6 -14.49 -25.59 -20.30
N LEU A 7 -15.22 -24.94 -21.21
CA LEU A 7 -15.06 -23.51 -21.48
C LEU A 7 -15.50 -22.66 -20.29
N VAL A 8 -16.64 -23.00 -19.67
CA VAL A 8 -17.13 -22.31 -18.47
C VAL A 8 -16.12 -22.44 -17.33
N LEU A 9 -15.61 -23.65 -17.09
CA LEU A 9 -14.66 -23.90 -16.00
C LEU A 9 -13.32 -23.16 -16.23
N ALA A 10 -12.83 -23.13 -17.47
CA ALA A 10 -11.65 -22.36 -17.83
C ALA A 10 -11.85 -20.84 -17.64
N ALA A 11 -13.03 -20.32 -18.00
CA ALA A 11 -13.36 -18.92 -17.81
C ALA A 11 -13.44 -18.54 -16.32
N LEU A 12 -14.06 -19.37 -15.48
CA LEU A 12 -14.10 -19.17 -14.03
C LEU A 12 -12.69 -19.20 -13.41
N ALA A 13 -11.84 -20.13 -13.83
CA ALA A 13 -10.47 -20.22 -13.35
C ALA A 13 -9.66 -18.97 -13.74
N ALA A 14 -9.76 -18.53 -14.99
CA ALA A 14 -9.08 -17.33 -15.48
C ALA A 14 -9.53 -16.06 -14.72
N LEU A 15 -10.83 -15.92 -14.43
CA LEU A 15 -11.34 -14.80 -13.62
C LEU A 15 -10.79 -14.81 -12.19
N GLY A 16 -10.74 -15.99 -11.56
CA GLY A 16 -10.20 -16.12 -10.20
C GLY A 16 -8.72 -15.74 -10.11
N LEU A 17 -7.93 -16.20 -11.08
CA LEU A 17 -6.51 -15.84 -11.19
C LEU A 17 -6.30 -14.34 -11.40
N ALA A 18 -7.11 -13.70 -12.26
CA ALA A 18 -7.05 -12.26 -12.49
C ALA A 18 -7.41 -11.43 -11.24
N ALA A 19 -8.36 -11.91 -10.43
CA ALA A 19 -8.70 -11.29 -9.16
C ALA A 19 -7.54 -11.37 -8.14
N CYS A 20 -6.83 -12.51 -8.10
CA CYS A 20 -5.67 -12.69 -7.21
C CYS A 20 -4.40 -11.99 -7.70
N SER A 21 -4.24 -11.76 -9.01
CA SER A 21 -3.07 -11.05 -9.55
C SER A 21 -3.12 -9.55 -9.31
N ASN A 22 -4.30 -8.98 -9.06
CA ASN A 22 -4.48 -7.56 -8.81
C ASN A 22 -4.31 -7.21 -7.32
N ALA A 23 -3.31 -7.80 -6.67
CA ALA A 23 -2.88 -7.34 -5.36
C ALA A 23 -2.17 -5.99 -5.57
N PRO A 24 -2.68 -4.87 -5.01
CA PRO A 24 -1.96 -3.62 -5.07
C PRO A 24 -0.58 -3.85 -4.45
N ALA A 25 0.48 -3.47 -5.15
CA ALA A 25 1.83 -3.54 -4.63
C ALA A 25 1.82 -2.82 -3.28
N ALA A 26 2.05 -3.58 -2.19
CA ALA A 26 2.19 -2.99 -0.88
C ALA A 26 3.28 -1.91 -0.99
N PRO A 27 3.06 -0.69 -0.45
CA PRO A 27 4.15 0.27 -0.33
C PRO A 27 5.31 -0.49 0.30
N GLY A 28 6.42 -0.63 -0.43
CA GLY A 28 7.62 -1.26 0.11
C GLY A 28 8.01 -0.55 1.41
N PRO A 29 8.71 -1.22 2.35
CA PRO A 29 9.22 -0.54 3.52
C PRO A 29 10.03 0.67 3.05
N GLU A 30 9.46 1.86 3.26
CA GLU A 30 10.06 3.12 2.88
C GLU A 30 11.38 3.18 3.66
N LEU A 31 12.50 3.06 2.94
CA LEU A 31 13.85 2.99 3.53
C LEU A 31 14.27 4.32 4.15
N SER A 32 13.45 5.36 4.00
CA SER A 32 13.63 6.60 4.74
C SER A 32 13.35 6.37 6.21
N PRO A 33 14.27 6.78 7.12
CA PRO A 33 13.98 6.77 8.53
C PRO A 33 12.73 7.62 8.80
N PRO A 34 11.81 7.18 9.68
CA PRO A 34 10.63 7.94 10.01
C PRO A 34 11.04 9.34 10.49
N PRO A 35 10.26 10.39 10.14
CA PRO A 35 10.58 11.74 10.55
C PRO A 35 10.68 11.82 12.09
N PRO A 36 11.59 12.64 12.64
CA PRO A 36 11.75 12.77 14.08
C PRO A 36 10.43 13.16 14.73
N ARG A 37 9.90 12.29 15.60
CA ARG A 37 8.72 12.60 16.41
C ARG A 37 9.16 13.45 17.59
N VAL A 38 8.51 14.59 17.76
CA VAL A 38 8.69 15.41 18.96
C VAL A 38 7.85 14.79 20.06
N ASP A 39 8.41 14.66 21.27
CA ASP A 39 7.68 14.10 22.41
C ASP A 39 6.43 14.94 22.71
N ALA A 40 5.35 14.28 23.16
CA ALA A 40 4.07 14.92 23.45
C ALA A 40 4.22 15.99 24.53
N LYS A 41 5.10 15.77 25.51
CA LYS A 41 5.43 16.77 26.53
C LYS A 41 6.05 18.02 25.91
N THR A 42 6.99 17.84 24.98
CA THR A 42 7.67 18.95 24.30
C THR A 42 6.71 19.70 23.37
N GLN A 43 5.70 19.04 22.79
CA GLN A 43 4.65 19.71 22.01
C GLN A 43 3.71 20.57 22.87
N LEU A 44 3.42 20.16 24.10
CA LEU A 44 2.62 20.98 25.03
C LEU A 44 3.41 22.21 25.51
N GLU A 45 4.71 22.04 25.72
CA GLU A 45 5.58 23.11 26.22
C GLU A 45 5.92 24.16 25.16
N TYR A 46 6.11 23.75 23.90
CA TYR A 46 6.56 24.64 22.82
C TYR A 46 5.56 24.83 21.66
N GLY A 47 4.40 24.19 21.71
CA GLY A 47 3.41 24.22 20.63
C GLY A 47 3.84 23.41 19.39
N ALA A 48 3.13 23.61 18.28
CA ALA A 48 3.44 22.91 17.03
C ALA A 48 4.83 23.33 16.50
N PRO A 49 5.74 22.39 16.23
CA PRO A 49 7.05 22.73 15.67
C PRO A 49 6.88 23.38 14.29
N PRO A 50 7.75 24.34 13.92
CA PRO A 50 7.66 24.99 12.62
C PRO A 50 7.80 23.95 11.50
N PRO A 51 7.08 24.11 10.37
CA PRO A 51 7.17 23.19 9.25
C PRO A 51 8.62 23.11 8.77
N ARG A 52 9.19 21.90 8.79
CA ARG A 52 10.55 21.68 8.26
C ARG A 52 10.47 21.76 6.74
N GLY A 53 11.09 22.80 6.17
CA GLY A 53 11.16 23.02 4.74
C GLY A 53 11.95 21.94 3.99
N PRO A 54 11.88 21.92 2.64
CA PRO A 54 12.49 20.88 1.82
C PRO A 54 14.01 20.81 2.05
N ARG A 55 14.53 19.60 2.28
CA ARG A 55 15.97 19.34 2.16
C ARG A 55 16.27 19.03 0.70
N TYR A 56 16.95 19.96 0.02
CA TYR A 56 17.54 19.74 -1.30
C TYR A 56 18.78 18.85 -1.16
#